data_AF-A0A4R5C6D5-F1
#
_entry.id   AF-A0A4R5C6D5-F1
#
_cell.length_a   1.000
_cell.length_b   1.000
_cell.length_c   1.000
_cell.angle_alpha   90.00
_cell.angle_beta   90.00
_cell.angle_gamma   90.00
#
_symmetry.space_group_name_H-M   'P 1'
#
loop_
_entity.id
_entity.type
_entity.pdbx_description
1 polymer ?
#
loop_
_entity_poly.entity_id
_entity_poly.type
_entity_poly.pdbx_seq_one_letter_code
_entity_poly.pdbx_strand_id
1 'polypeptide(L)' 'KSFNTISRTIINHYQTILNYFDNRSTNASAESFNAKIKAFRSQFRGVRNIEFFLFRLTNIYA' A
#
# COMPACT_ATOMS: atom_id res chain seq x y z
N LYS A 1 -15.77 13.41 14.86
CA LYS A 1 -16.28 12.02 14.72
C LYS A 1 -15.22 11.07 14.17
N SER A 2 -14.51 11.44 13.10
CA SER A 2 -13.37 10.68 12.53
C SER A 2 -12.27 10.33 13.53
N PHE A 3 -11.89 11.26 14.40
CA PHE A 3 -10.85 11.00 15.42
C PHE A 3 -11.21 9.86 16.38
N ASN A 4 -12.45 9.82 16.88
CA ASN A 4 -12.91 8.76 17.78
C ASN A 4 -12.95 7.39 17.06
N THR A 5 -13.25 7.38 15.76
CA THR A 5 -13.18 6.17 14.94
C THR A 5 -11.75 5.68 14.81
N ILE A 6 -10.81 6.58 14.49
CA ILE A 6 -9.37 6.25 14.37
C ILE A 6 -8.83 5.74 15.71
N SER A 7 -9.14 6.41 16.82
CA SER A 7 -8.72 5.99 18.16
C SER A 7 -9.24 4.59 18.49
N ARG A 8 -10.50 4.28 18.17
CA ARG A 8 -11.07 2.93 18.36
C ARG A 8 -10.35 1.89 17.50
N THR A 9 -10.02 2.20 16.25
CA THR A 9 -9.24 1.30 15.38
C THR A 9 -7.84 1.03 15.94
N ILE A 10 -7.15 2.05 16.45
CA ILE A 10 -5.82 1.90 17.05
C ILE A 10 -5.89 0.98 18.28
N ILE A 11 -6.89 1.19 19.15
CA ILE A 11 -7.08 0.34 20.34
C ILE A 11 -7.34 -1.12 19.93
N ASN A 12 -8.21 -1.34 18.95
CA ASN A 12 -8.57 -2.69 18.49
C ASN A 12 -7.39 -3.46 17.86
N HIS A 13 -6.41 -2.76 17.29
CA HIS A 13 -5.27 -3.37 16.59
C HIS A 13 -3.93 -3.12 17.30
N TYR A 14 -3.95 -2.69 18.57
CA TYR A 14 -2.78 -2.25 19.31
C TYR A 14 -1.65 -3.29 19.35
N GLN A 15 -1.97 -4.57 19.57
CA GLN A 15 -0.96 -5.64 19.60
C GLN A 15 -0.24 -5.81 18.26
N THR A 16 -0.97 -5.76 17.14
CA THR A 16 -0.38 -5.85 15.80
C THR A 16 0.52 -4.64 15.50
N ILE A 17 0.10 -3.44 15.94
CA ILE A 17 0.89 -2.21 15.80
C ILE A 17 2.19 -2.33 16.59
N LEU A 18 2.16 -2.80 17.84
CA LEU A 18 3.36 -3.02 18.64
C LEU A 18 4.32 -4.01 17.98
N ASN A 19 3.81 -5.18 17.56
CA ASN A 19 4.62 -6.24 16.93
C ASN A 19 5.28 -5.78 15.62
N TYR A 20 4.71 -4.79 14.93
CA TYR A 20 5.30 -4.22 13.71
C TYR A 20 6.65 -3.53 13.98
N PHE A 21 6.81 -2.88 15.14
CA PHE A 21 8.03 -2.16 15.50
C PHE A 21 9.11 -3.05 16.10
N ASP A 22 8.75 -4.20 16.68
CA ASP A 22 9.72 -5.16 17.24
C ASP A 22 10.66 -5.73 16.17
N ASN A 23 10.13 -6.02 14.98
CA ASN A 23 10.92 -6.55 13.86
C ASN A 23 11.59 -5.47 12.98
N ARG A 24 11.43 -4.18 13.31
CA ARG A 24 12.01 -2.98 12.65
C ARG A 24 12.06 -3.00 11.12
N SER A 25 11.13 -3.69 10.47
CA SER A 25 11.09 -3.75 9.02
C SER A 25 10.58 -2.41 8.48
N THR A 26 11.37 -1.76 7.62
CA THR A 26 10.97 -0.47 7.04
C THR A 26 9.86 -0.65 6.01
N ASN A 27 8.76 0.11 6.13
CA ASN A 27 7.68 0.12 5.14
C ASN A 27 8.09 0.78 3.81
N ALA A 28 9.24 1.46 3.77
CA ALA A 28 9.61 2.36 2.69
C ALA A 28 9.57 1.69 1.31
N SER A 29 9.99 0.42 1.21
CA SER A 29 9.95 -0.34 -0.04
C SER A 29 8.51 -0.60 -0.50
N ALA A 30 7.62 -0.98 0.41
CA ALA A 30 6.21 -1.23 0.10
C ALA A 30 5.47 0.08 -0.25
N GLU A 31 5.77 1.17 0.45
CA GLU A 31 5.23 2.51 0.16
C GLU A 31 5.70 3.04 -1.20
N SER A 32 6.99 2.89 -1.51
CA SER A 32 7.58 3.24 -2.80
C SER A 32 6.96 2.43 -3.93
N PHE A 33 6.77 1.12 -3.74
CA PHE A 33 6.12 0.27 -4.72
C PHE A 33 4.65 0.68 -4.96
N ASN A 34 3.89 0.92 -3.89
CA ASN A 34 2.52 1.43 -3.99
C ASN A 34 2.44 2.79 -4.70
N ALA A 35 3.43 3.67 -4.49
CA ALA A 35 3.51 4.96 -5.18
C ALA A 35 3.78 4.77 -6.69
N LYS A 36 4.71 3.89 -7.06
CA LYS A 36 4.99 3.52 -8.46
C LYS A 36 3.75 2.97 -9.17
N ILE A 37 3.01 2.05 -8.52
CA ILE A 37 1.76 1.50 -9.07
C ILE A 37 0.70 2.59 -9.26
N LYS A 38 0.52 3.49 -8.28
CA LYS A 38 -0.43 4.60 -8.37
C LYS A 38 -0.08 5.54 -9.55
N ALA A 39 1.19 5.89 -9.70
CA ALA A 39 1.69 6.71 -10.80
C ALA A 39 1.57 6.03 -12.16
N PHE A 40 1.78 4.71 -12.22
CA PHE A 40 1.55 3.93 -13.43
C PHE A 40 0.06 3.93 -13.79
N ARG A 41 -0.82 3.66 -12.82
CA ARG A 41 -2.28 3.65 -13.03
C ARG A 41 -2.85 5.01 -13.46
N SER A 42 -2.31 6.13 -12.96
CA SER A 42 -2.80 7.46 -13.33
C SER A 42 -2.54 7.80 -14.80
N GLN A 43 -1.43 7.31 -15.38
CA GLN A 43 -1.10 7.50 -16.79
C GLN A 43 -2.16 6.90 -17.72
N PHE A 44 -2.77 5.77 -17.33
CA PHE A 44 -3.78 5.07 -18.13
C PHE A 44 -5.22 5.42 -17.74
N ARG A 45 -5.42 6.47 -16.92
CA ARG A 45 -6.73 6.89 -16.38
C ARG A 45 -7.53 5.74 -15.73
N GLY A 46 -6.81 4.79 -15.12
CA GLY A 46 -7.40 3.58 -14.53
C GLY A 46 -6.83 2.30 -15.12
N VAL A 47 -7.49 1.17 -14.82
CA VAL A 47 -7.11 -0.16 -15.31
C VAL A 47 -8.31 -0.73 -16.06
N ARG A 48 -8.19 -0.86 -17.38
CA ARG A 48 -9.26 -1.40 -18.24
C ARG A 48 -9.06 -2.89 -18.55
N ASN A 49 -7.82 -3.35 -18.58
CA ASN A 49 -7.45 -4.76 -18.73
C ASN A 49 -6.40 -5.11 -17.68
N ILE A 50 -6.73 -6.04 -16.79
CA ILE A 50 -5.91 -6.43 -15.64
C ILE A 50 -4.69 -7.23 -16.09
N GLU A 51 -4.85 -8.17 -17.02
CA GLU A 51 -3.75 -9.00 -17.53
C GLU A 51 -2.69 -8.13 -18.21
N PHE A 52 -3.10 -7.19 -19.07
CA PHE A 52 -2.19 -6.27 -19.74
C PHE A 52 -1.52 -5.31 -18.74
N PHE A 53 -2.24 -4.85 -17.72
CA PHE A 53 -1.69 -4.01 -16.66
C PHE A 53 -0.61 -4.75 -15.87
N LEU A 54 -0.86 -5.99 -15.46
CA LEU A 54 0.10 -6.83 -14.75
C LEU A 54 1.32 -7.13 -15.63
N PHE A 55 1.12 -7.48 -16.91
CA PHE A 55 2.22 -7.68 -17.86
C PHE A 55 3.15 -6.47 -17.93
N ARG A 56 2.59 -5.25 -18.05
CA ARG A 56 3.37 -4.01 -18.09
C ARG A 56 4.03 -3.66 -16.76
N LEU A 57 3.33 -3.90 -15.65
CA LEU A 57 3.85 -3.63 -14.31
C LEU A 57 5.06 -4.52 -14.03
N THR A 58 4.98 -5.81 -14.35
CA THR A 58 6.10 -6.75 -14.23
C THR A 58 7.25 -6.33 -15.15
N ASN A 59 7.01 -5.99 -16.41
CA ASN A 59 8.10 -5.58 -17.32
C ASN A 59 8.84 -4.29 -16.92
N ILE A 60 8.23 -3.41 -16.11
CA ILE A 60 8.84 -2.13 -15.70
C ILE A 60 9.48 -2.22 -14.32
N TYR A 61 8.97 -3.09 -13.45
CA TYR A 61 9.32 -3.12 -12.03
C TYR A 61 9.77 -4.51 -11.50
N ALA A 62 9.80 -5.54 -12.34
CA ALA A 62 10.52 -6.80 -12.08
C ALA A 62 11.95 -6.72 -12.64
#